data_AF-A0A0D9RB81-F1
#
_entry.id   AF-A0A0D9RB81-F1
#
_cell.length_a   1.000
_cell.length_b   1.000
_cell.length_c   1.000
_cell.angle_alpha   90.00
_cell.angle_beta   90.00
_cell.angle_gamma   90.00
#
_symmetry.space_group_name_H-M   'P 1'
#
loop_
_entity.id
_entity.type
_entity.pdbx_description
1 polymer ?
#
loop_
_entity_poly.entity_id
_entity_poly.type
_entity_poly.pdbx_seq_one_letter_code
_entity_poly.pdbx_strand_id
1 'polypeptide(L)'
;MRLKKGSFLWYLYLDKIYCLLSVRNVKALAEYFHILDVHGKNTLNDVLFYHFLHHVTDLKKAQINIVFDMLDWNAVGEIGFEQFYMLVCMLLAHENHLEGQFMYRHSRPVFDLLDLKGDLRIGAKNFGMYRFLFNIHKQELKDLFHDFDVTGDN
;
A
#
# COMPACT_ATOMS: atom_id res chain seq x y z
N MET A 1 -10.98 3.22 -2.41
CA MET A 1 -10.20 3.58 -3.62
C MET A 1 -10.63 2.62 -4.74
N ARG A 2 -10.42 2.95 -6.01
CA ARG A 2 -10.68 2.06 -7.14
C ARG A 2 -9.51 2.07 -8.12
N LEU A 3 -9.18 0.91 -8.68
CA LEU A 3 -8.27 0.83 -9.82
C LEU A 3 -8.98 1.30 -11.09
N LYS A 4 -8.25 2.06 -11.91
CA LYS A 4 -8.75 2.54 -13.20
C LYS A 4 -8.70 1.40 -14.21
N LYS A 5 -9.87 1.08 -14.80
CA LYS A 5 -9.99 0.09 -15.87
C LYS A 5 -9.08 0.46 -17.05
N GLY A 6 -8.40 -0.54 -17.60
CA GLY A 6 -7.47 -0.37 -18.72
C GLY A 6 -6.06 0.10 -18.32
N SER A 7 -5.82 0.42 -17.05
CA SER A 7 -4.45 0.60 -16.55
C SER A 7 -3.69 -0.72 -16.51
N PHE A 8 -2.36 -0.68 -16.52
CA PHE A 8 -1.53 -1.88 -16.45
C PHE A 8 -1.90 -2.81 -15.28
N LEU A 9 -2.14 -2.24 -14.08
CA LEU A 9 -2.49 -3.01 -12.89
C LEU A 9 -3.82 -3.76 -13.04
N TRP A 10 -4.76 -3.27 -13.86
CA TRP A 10 -6.05 -3.92 -14.09
C TRP A 10 -5.92 -5.33 -14.68
N TYR A 11 -4.80 -5.62 -15.35
CA TYR A 11 -4.53 -6.91 -15.99
C TYR A 11 -3.69 -7.85 -15.13
N LEU A 12 -3.24 -7.40 -13.95
CA LEU A 12 -2.49 -8.24 -13.04
C LEU A 12 -3.45 -9.09 -12.20
N TYR A 13 -3.05 -10.35 -11.99
CA TYR A 13 -3.77 -11.27 -11.11
C TYR A 13 -3.03 -11.41 -9.79
N LEU A 14 -3.76 -11.17 -8.70
CA LEU A 14 -3.33 -11.42 -7.33
C LEU A 14 -3.82 -12.80 -6.88
N ASP A 15 -2.92 -13.62 -6.36
CA ASP A 15 -3.32 -14.89 -5.77
C ASP A 15 -4.21 -14.65 -4.55
N LYS A 16 -5.37 -15.31 -4.50
CA LYS A 16 -6.35 -15.09 -3.43
C LYS A 16 -5.95 -15.68 -2.09
N ILE A 17 -5.01 -16.63 -2.03
CA ILE A 17 -4.63 -17.32 -0.79
C ILE A 17 -3.49 -16.58 -0.10
N TYR A 18 -2.47 -16.24 -0.88
CA TYR A 18 -1.23 -15.61 -0.43
C TYR A 18 -1.22 -14.10 -0.60
N CYS A 19 -2.13 -13.53 -1.39
CA CYS A 19 -2.17 -12.12 -1.74
C CYS A 19 -0.83 -11.62 -2.29
N LEU A 20 -0.24 -12.41 -3.20
CA LEU A 20 1.00 -12.12 -3.90
C LEU A 20 0.81 -12.33 -5.40
N LEU A 21 1.68 -11.74 -6.21
CA LEU A 21 1.70 -11.96 -7.65
C LEU A 21 2.43 -13.26 -7.99
N SER A 22 2.02 -13.90 -9.09
CA SER A 22 2.82 -14.97 -9.70
C SER A 22 4.16 -14.42 -10.20
N VAL A 23 5.18 -15.27 -10.32
CA VAL A 23 6.51 -14.87 -10.85
C VAL A 23 6.41 -14.17 -12.21
N ARG A 24 5.48 -14.62 -13.07
CA ARG A 24 5.24 -13.98 -14.38
C ARG A 24 4.73 -12.54 -14.22
N ASN A 25 3.77 -12.32 -13.32
CA ASN A 25 3.23 -10.99 -13.05
C ASN A 25 4.26 -10.09 -12.34
N VAL A 26 5.09 -10.66 -11.45
CA VAL A 26 6.23 -9.94 -10.85
C VAL A 26 7.21 -9.49 -11.93
N LYS A 27 7.56 -10.36 -12.88
CA LYS A 27 8.45 -9.98 -13.98
C LYS A 27 7.85 -8.87 -14.84
N ALA A 28 6.57 -8.97 -15.21
CA ALA A 28 5.89 -7.90 -15.94
C ALA A 28 5.85 -6.58 -15.16
N LEU A 29 5.59 -6.64 -13.85
CA LEU A 29 5.58 -5.47 -12.97
C LEU A 29 6.98 -4.86 -12.81
N ALA A 30 8.03 -5.69 -12.75
CA ALA A 30 9.41 -5.23 -12.73
C ALA A 30 9.76 -4.47 -14.01
N GLU A 31 9.45 -5.01 -15.19
CA GLU A 31 9.66 -4.29 -16.45
C GLU A 31 8.86 -2.98 -16.49
N TYR A 32 7.61 -2.99 -16.02
CA TYR A 32 6.80 -1.78 -15.92
C TYR A 32 7.43 -0.73 -14.99
N PHE A 33 7.97 -1.15 -13.84
CA PHE A 33 8.69 -0.26 -12.92
C PHE A 33 9.93 0.36 -13.57
N HIS A 34 10.69 -0.39 -14.35
CA HIS A 34 11.85 0.14 -15.08
C HIS A 34 11.46 1.17 -16.14
N ILE A 35 10.29 1.02 -16.77
CA ILE A 35 9.74 2.02 -17.70
C ILE A 35 9.34 3.30 -16.97
N LEU A 36 8.81 3.19 -15.74
CA LEU A 36 8.46 4.35 -14.90
C LEU A 36 9.70 5.09 -14.39
N ASP A 37 10.77 4.36 -14.06
CA ASP A 37 12.04 4.92 -13.61
C ASP A 37 12.87 5.50 -14.77
N VAL A 38 12.44 6.68 -15.23
CA VAL A 38 13.12 7.43 -16.30
C VAL A 38 14.56 7.85 -15.94
N HIS A 39 14.95 7.75 -14.67
CA HIS A 39 16.29 8.12 -14.19
C HIS A 39 17.26 6.94 -14.13
N GLY A 40 16.77 5.70 -14.25
CA GLY A 40 17.59 4.49 -14.22
C GLY A 40 18.27 4.25 -12.88
N LYS A 41 17.66 4.69 -11.78
CA LYS A 41 18.17 4.55 -10.41
C LYS A 41 17.66 3.31 -9.69
N ASN A 42 16.77 2.55 -10.33
CA ASN A 42 15.96 1.50 -9.75
C ASN A 42 15.05 2.00 -8.60
N THR A 43 14.60 3.26 -8.70
CA THR A 43 13.74 3.92 -7.72
C THR A 43 12.77 4.90 -8.39
N LEU A 44 11.68 5.26 -7.70
CA LEU A 44 10.74 6.30 -8.09
C LEU A 44 10.77 7.44 -7.07
N ASN A 45 11.06 8.66 -7.51
CA ASN A 45 10.86 9.84 -6.68
C ASN A 45 9.36 10.18 -6.53
N ASP A 46 9.06 11.17 -5.71
CA ASP A 46 7.71 11.67 -5.43
C ASP A 46 6.92 12.05 -6.68
N VAL A 47 7.55 12.70 -7.66
CA VAL A 47 6.91 13.12 -8.92
C VAL A 47 6.51 11.90 -9.76
N LEU A 48 7.44 10.96 -9.99
CA LEU A 48 7.17 9.75 -10.77
C LEU A 48 6.11 8.87 -10.09
N PHE A 49 6.23 8.70 -8.77
CA PHE A 49 5.26 7.98 -7.97
C PHE A 49 3.87 8.61 -8.04
N TYR A 50 3.79 9.94 -7.92
CA TYR A 50 2.53 10.66 -8.01
C TYR A 50 1.81 10.40 -9.34
N HIS A 51 2.54 10.55 -10.45
CA HIS A 51 1.97 10.37 -11.79
C HIS A 51 1.54 8.92 -12.02
N PHE A 52 2.33 7.95 -11.56
CA PHE A 52 1.94 6.53 -11.59
C PHE A 52 0.62 6.31 -10.84
N LEU A 53 0.56 6.70 -9.56
CA LEU A 53 -0.58 6.34 -8.71
C LEU A 53 -1.85 7.09 -9.15
N HIS A 54 -1.71 8.34 -9.59
CA HIS A 54 -2.79 9.11 -10.20
C HIS A 54 -3.26 8.50 -11.52
N HIS A 55 -2.39 7.88 -12.32
CA HIS A 55 -2.76 7.23 -13.56
C HIS A 55 -3.55 5.92 -13.33
N VAL A 56 -3.15 5.12 -12.33
CA VAL A 56 -3.73 3.77 -12.13
C VAL A 56 -4.88 3.72 -11.11
N THR A 57 -5.07 4.76 -10.28
CA THR A 57 -6.15 4.82 -9.27
C THR A 57 -7.00 6.09 -9.38
N ASP A 58 -8.11 6.14 -8.63
CA ASP A 58 -8.91 7.33 -8.37
C ASP A 58 -8.45 8.16 -7.14
N LEU A 59 -7.25 7.89 -6.59
CA LEU A 59 -6.76 8.60 -5.43
C LEU A 59 -6.52 10.09 -5.71
N LYS A 60 -6.88 10.92 -4.72
CA LYS A 60 -6.59 12.36 -4.74
C LYS A 60 -5.13 12.62 -4.37
N LYS A 61 -4.58 13.75 -4.80
CA LYS A 61 -3.21 14.18 -4.47
C LYS A 61 -2.85 14.02 -2.99
N ALA A 62 -3.72 14.47 -2.10
CA ALA A 62 -3.49 14.34 -0.65
C ALA A 62 -3.35 12.87 -0.20
N GLN A 63 -4.13 11.96 -0.77
CA GLN A 63 -4.04 10.53 -0.46
C GLN A 63 -2.78 9.92 -1.05
N ILE A 64 -2.40 10.32 -2.28
CA ILE A 64 -1.16 9.85 -2.92
C ILE A 64 0.06 10.24 -2.10
N ASN A 65 0.12 11.48 -1.61
CA ASN A 65 1.19 11.94 -0.72
C ASN A 65 1.25 11.10 0.57
N ILE A 66 0.09 10.83 1.19
CA ILE A 66 0.01 9.95 2.36
C ILE A 66 0.58 8.55 2.07
N VAL A 67 0.28 7.97 0.89
CA VAL A 67 0.84 6.67 0.49
C VAL A 67 2.35 6.74 0.27
N PHE A 68 2.84 7.81 -0.34
CA PHE A 68 4.28 8.01 -0.54
C PHE A 68 5.02 8.05 0.79
N ASP A 69 4.58 8.90 1.72
CA ASP A 69 5.18 9.06 3.05
C ASP A 69 5.15 7.75 3.86
N MET A 70 4.12 6.91 3.66
CA MET A 70 4.02 5.60 4.30
C MET A 70 5.08 4.60 3.78
N LEU A 71 5.36 4.62 2.48
CA LEU A 71 6.29 3.69 1.85
C LEU A 71 7.75 4.16 2.00
N ASP A 72 7.98 5.48 2.01
CA ASP A 72 9.26 6.14 2.25
C ASP A 72 9.50 6.35 3.76
N TRP A 73 9.30 5.31 4.56
CA TRP A 73 9.38 5.38 6.03
C TRP A 73 10.78 5.79 6.55
N ASN A 74 11.83 5.60 5.74
CA ASN A 74 13.20 6.01 6.03
C ASN A 74 13.54 7.42 5.51
N ALA A 75 12.57 8.13 4.92
CA ALA A 75 12.68 9.49 4.41
C ALA A 75 13.83 9.69 3.40
N VAL A 76 14.06 8.71 2.53
CA VAL A 76 15.07 8.79 1.46
C VAL A 76 14.56 9.64 0.30
N GLY A 77 13.24 9.81 0.17
CA GLY A 77 12.59 10.51 -0.93
C GLY A 77 12.47 9.67 -2.20
N GLU A 78 12.70 8.36 -2.10
CA GLU A 78 12.71 7.44 -3.24
C GLU A 78 12.08 6.09 -2.86
N ILE A 79 11.22 5.56 -3.73
CA ILE A 79 10.53 4.28 -3.58
C ILE A 79 11.23 3.23 -4.45
N GLY A 80 11.82 2.22 -3.82
CA GLY A 80 12.39 1.06 -4.52
C GLY A 80 11.33 0.04 -4.95
N PHE A 81 11.76 -0.97 -5.70
CA PHE A 81 10.86 -1.99 -6.25
C PHE A 81 10.12 -2.79 -5.16
N GLU A 82 10.74 -3.06 -4.01
CA GLU A 82 10.10 -3.82 -2.92
C GLU A 82 8.89 -3.08 -2.33
N GLN A 83 9.06 -1.79 -2.03
CA GLN A 83 7.97 -0.93 -1.54
C GLN A 83 6.89 -0.77 -2.62
N PHE A 84 7.29 -0.57 -3.87
CA PHE A 84 6.38 -0.50 -5.01
C PHE A 84 5.58 -1.81 -5.21
N TYR A 85 6.23 -2.97 -5.06
CA TYR A 85 5.59 -4.28 -5.15
C TYR A 85 4.55 -4.48 -4.04
N MET A 86 4.90 -4.09 -2.81
CA MET A 86 3.98 -4.15 -1.67
C MET A 86 2.74 -3.27 -1.91
N LEU A 87 2.94 -2.06 -2.42
CA LEU A 87 1.85 -1.18 -2.82
C LEU A 87 0.96 -1.85 -3.86
N VAL A 88 1.53 -2.40 -4.93
CA VAL A 88 0.73 -3.05 -5.99
C VAL A 88 -0.10 -4.21 -5.43
N CYS A 89 0.45 -5.02 -4.53
CA CYS A 89 -0.31 -6.09 -3.87
C CYS A 89 -1.44 -5.53 -2.99
N MET A 90 -1.21 -4.43 -2.26
CA MET A 90 -2.27 -3.74 -1.50
C MET A 90 -3.39 -3.21 -2.40
N LEU A 91 -3.03 -2.55 -3.52
CA LEU A 91 -4.00 -2.01 -4.46
C LEU A 91 -4.88 -3.12 -5.08
N LEU A 92 -4.27 -4.24 -5.47
CA LEU A 92 -4.99 -5.38 -6.03
C LEU A 92 -5.83 -6.11 -4.97
N ALA A 93 -5.34 -6.22 -3.74
CA ALA A 93 -6.11 -6.78 -2.64
C ALA A 93 -7.37 -5.94 -2.38
N HIS A 94 -7.24 -4.60 -2.39
CA HIS A 94 -8.39 -3.70 -2.29
C HIS A 94 -9.35 -3.88 -3.48
N GLU A 95 -8.85 -3.93 -4.73
CA GLU A 95 -9.71 -4.11 -5.90
C GLU A 95 -10.45 -5.47 -5.89
N ASN A 96 -9.87 -6.49 -5.24
CA ASN A 96 -10.44 -7.83 -5.16
C ASN A 96 -11.18 -8.13 -3.85
N HIS A 97 -11.36 -7.14 -2.97
CA HIS A 97 -11.98 -7.30 -1.65
C HIS A 97 -11.29 -8.35 -0.76
N LEU A 98 -9.96 -8.34 -0.77
CA LEU A 98 -9.07 -9.24 -0.03
C LEU A 98 -8.24 -8.51 1.03
N GLU A 99 -8.63 -7.29 1.42
CA GLU A 99 -7.87 -6.42 2.33
C GLU A 99 -7.60 -7.11 3.68
N GLY A 100 -8.62 -7.73 4.28
CA GLY A 100 -8.48 -8.47 5.54
C GLY A 100 -7.52 -9.66 5.41
N GLN A 101 -7.59 -10.40 4.31
CA GLN A 101 -6.69 -11.53 4.08
C GLN A 101 -5.26 -11.07 3.80
N PHE A 102 -5.08 -9.98 3.07
CA PHE A 102 -3.79 -9.36 2.83
C PHE A 102 -3.16 -8.91 4.16
N MET A 103 -3.91 -8.20 5.00
CA MET A 103 -3.44 -7.79 6.33
C MET A 103 -3.09 -8.99 7.21
N TYR A 104 -3.87 -10.08 7.17
CA TYR A 104 -3.56 -11.28 7.95
C TYR A 104 -2.27 -11.96 7.47
N ARG A 105 -2.12 -12.17 6.15
CA ARG A 105 -0.96 -12.84 5.55
C ARG A 105 0.33 -12.02 5.64
N HIS A 106 0.21 -10.71 5.54
CA HIS A 106 1.33 -9.76 5.53
C HIS A 106 1.32 -8.86 6.75
N SER A 107 0.85 -9.39 7.89
CA SER A 107 0.62 -8.62 9.11
C SER A 107 1.86 -7.88 9.59
N ARG A 108 3.03 -8.52 9.53
CA ARG A 108 4.29 -7.87 9.94
C ARG A 108 4.68 -6.71 9.01
N PRO A 109 4.81 -6.88 7.68
CA PRO A 109 5.05 -5.76 6.77
C PRO A 109 4.01 -4.64 6.86
N VAL A 110 2.73 -4.99 6.98
CA VAL A 110 1.64 -4.01 7.12
C VAL A 110 1.78 -3.25 8.44
N PHE A 111 2.11 -3.94 9.53
CA PHE A 111 2.36 -3.30 10.82
C PHE A 111 3.52 -2.31 10.73
N ASP A 112 4.65 -2.74 10.15
CA ASP A 112 5.85 -1.90 10.00
C ASP A 112 5.55 -0.65 9.13
N LEU A 113 4.67 -0.76 8.11
CA LEU A 113 4.20 0.39 7.31
C LEU A 113 3.30 1.36 8.09
N LEU A 114 2.52 0.86 9.05
CA LEU A 114 1.58 1.66 9.83
C LEU A 114 2.24 2.30 11.07
N ASP A 115 3.32 1.68 11.55
CA ASP A 115 4.18 2.17 12.63
C ASP A 115 5.21 3.18 12.12
N LEU A 116 4.73 4.38 11.74
CA LEU A 116 5.58 5.46 11.24
C LEU A 116 6.66 5.93 12.22
N LYS A 117 6.52 5.62 13.52
CA LYS A 117 7.46 6.03 14.55
C LYS A 117 8.49 4.95 14.87
N GLY A 118 8.25 3.71 14.43
CA GLY A 118 9.05 2.54 14.82
C GLY A 118 8.99 2.25 16.32
N ASP A 119 7.95 2.74 17.04
CA ASP A 119 7.80 2.56 18.49
C ASP A 119 7.02 1.29 18.84
N LEU A 120 6.78 0.43 17.84
CA LEU A 120 6.03 -0.81 17.89
C LEU A 120 4.58 -0.59 18.30
N ARG A 121 4.00 0.58 17.95
CA ARG A 121 2.61 0.93 18.24
C ARG A 121 1.96 1.61 17.05
N ILE A 122 0.71 1.25 16.79
CA ILE A 122 -0.10 1.91 15.77
C ILE A 122 -1.16 2.74 16.48
N GLY A 123 -0.98 4.06 16.51
CA GLY A 123 -1.99 4.95 17.09
C GLY A 123 -3.24 5.06 16.21
N ALA A 124 -4.41 5.31 16.82
CA ALA A 124 -5.68 5.47 16.12
C ALA A 124 -5.67 6.54 15.02
N LYS A 125 -4.90 7.61 15.20
CA LYS A 125 -4.72 8.66 14.19
C LYS A 125 -3.98 8.13 12.95
N ASN A 126 -2.90 7.37 13.14
CA ASN A 126 -2.11 6.81 12.05
C ASN A 126 -2.95 5.80 11.28
N PHE A 127 -3.59 4.87 11.98
CA PHE A 127 -4.46 3.88 11.34
C PHE A 127 -5.64 4.54 10.60
N GLY A 128 -6.24 5.58 11.20
CA GLY A 128 -7.30 6.37 10.58
C GLY A 128 -6.88 7.10 9.30
N MET A 129 -5.61 7.45 9.17
CA MET A 129 -5.02 8.09 7.99
C MET A 129 -4.92 7.11 6.81
N TYR A 130 -4.58 5.84 7.08
CA TYR A 130 -4.34 4.81 6.05
C TYR A 130 -5.54 3.90 5.75
N ARG A 131 -6.61 3.98 6.55
CA ARG A 131 -7.80 3.11 6.42
C ARG A 131 -8.42 3.03 5.01
N PHE A 132 -8.22 4.05 4.17
CA PHE A 132 -8.72 4.06 2.79
C PHE A 132 -8.03 3.04 1.87
N LEU A 133 -6.85 2.54 2.26
CA LEU A 133 -6.12 1.47 1.56
C LEU A 133 -6.66 0.08 1.90
N PHE A 134 -7.27 -0.07 3.06
CA PHE A 134 -7.76 -1.36 3.59
C PHE A 134 -9.28 -1.48 3.60
N ASN A 135 -9.98 -0.49 3.05
CA ASN A 135 -11.44 -0.40 3.04
C ASN A 135 -12.08 -0.52 4.46
N ILE A 136 -11.38 -0.03 5.50
CA ILE A 136 -11.85 -0.11 6.89
C ILE A 136 -12.75 1.09 7.23
N HIS A 137 -13.96 0.82 7.69
CA HIS A 137 -14.89 1.85 8.13
C HIS A 137 -14.49 2.43 9.49
N LYS A 138 -14.91 3.68 9.78
CA LYS A 138 -14.55 4.34 11.06
C LYS A 138 -15.05 3.57 12.28
N GLN A 139 -16.19 2.90 12.17
CA GLN A 139 -16.76 2.14 13.28
C GLN A 139 -15.97 0.86 13.53
N GLU A 140 -15.71 0.08 12.48
CA GLU A 140 -14.84 -1.10 12.53
C GLU A 140 -13.47 -0.78 13.10
N LEU A 141 -12.93 0.39 12.79
CA LEU A 141 -11.67 0.88 13.34
C LEU A 141 -11.76 1.10 14.86
N LYS A 142 -12.84 1.68 15.37
CA LYS A 142 -13.04 1.86 16.81
C LYS A 142 -13.18 0.52 17.53
N ASP A 143 -13.93 -0.40 16.93
CA ASP A 143 -14.16 -1.73 17.49
C ASP A 143 -12.83 -2.51 17.51
N LEU A 144 -12.03 -2.42 16.44
CA LEU A 144 -10.68 -3.00 16.39
C LEU A 144 -9.77 -2.42 17.49
N PHE A 145 -9.73 -1.09 17.68
CA PHE A 145 -8.91 -0.52 18.74
C PHE A 145 -9.39 -0.96 20.13
N HIS A 146 -10.70 -0.98 20.37
CA HIS A 146 -11.25 -1.47 21.64
C HIS A 146 -10.86 -2.92 21.93
N ASP A 147 -10.90 -3.80 20.92
CA ASP A 147 -10.66 -5.23 21.10
C ASP A 147 -9.16 -5.58 21.21
N PHE A 148 -8.28 -4.77 20.60
CA PHE A 148 -6.84 -5.01 20.56
C PHE A 148 -6.02 -4.12 21.51
N ASP A 149 -6.62 -3.10 22.11
CA ASP A 149 -5.99 -2.27 23.15
C ASP A 149 -6.04 -2.94 24.52
N VAL A 150 -5.21 -3.97 24.70
CA VAL A 150 -5.11 -4.73 25.96
C VAL A 150 -4.61 -3.84 27.11
N THR A 151 -3.80 -2.82 26.81
CA THR A 151 -3.17 -1.93 27.78
C THR A 151 -4.04 -0.73 28.16
N GLY A 152 -5.06 -0.41 27.38
CA GLY A 152 -5.93 0.75 27.60
C GLY A 152 -5.20 2.08 27.42
N ASP A 153 -4.12 2.09 26.64
CA ASP A 153 -3.25 3.25 26.44
C ASP A 153 -3.44 3.93 25.08
N ASN A 154 -4.47 3.53 24.32
CA ASN A 154 -4.91 4.21 23.10
C ASN A 154 -5.84 5.41 23.37
#